data_AF-A0A1J4TU00-F1
#
_entry.id   AF-A0A1J4TU00-F1
#
_cell.length_a   1.000
_cell.length_b   1.000
_cell.length_c   1.000
_cell.angle_alpha   90.00
_cell.angle_beta   90.00
_cell.angle_gamma   90.00
#
_symmetry.space_group_name_H-M   'P 1'
#
loop_
_entity.id
_entity.type
_entity.pdbx_description
1 polymer ?
#
loop_
_entity_poly.entity_id
_entity_poly.type
_entity_poly.pdbx_seq_one_letter_code
_entity_poly.pdbx_strand_id
1 'polypeptide(L)'
;MSKKKSEIIDLGERGKYNSSNKLNALTGKEWIKFSKSWFIHKPPRRKKNEVLHPAKFPESLVAEFISFFTKENDWVFDPFLGTGSTLVASGTLGRNAVGVELSEYYYQIAKERIDRAEFTNTILPLCGSSLQLSEVLKKNLSVKKQFDFVITSPPYWNQLERNSMRQKKRKEDGLDTKYSENREDIGNIPGYEDFLETQAKIFDEVFSVTKENGYLTIITNNVYYKGKLFPLAFDTAIALTKRGNKSWTLKDEKVWLQDDKPLIALGINSAWVSNRHHQYCLIFRKEKKNE
;
A
#
# COMPACT_ATOMS: atom_id res chain seq x y z
N MET A 1 36.37 -13.34 8.15
CA MET A 1 35.31 -13.28 7.12
C MET A 1 35.78 -12.35 6.01
N SER A 2 36.02 -12.88 4.81
CA SER A 2 36.39 -12.07 3.63
C SER A 2 35.27 -11.07 3.34
N LYS A 3 35.54 -9.77 3.46
CA LYS A 3 34.63 -8.73 2.95
C LYS A 3 34.57 -8.93 1.43
N LYS A 4 33.49 -9.50 0.90
CA LYS A 4 33.20 -9.50 -0.54
C LYS A 4 33.44 -8.07 -1.03
N LYS A 5 34.44 -7.88 -1.90
CA LYS A 5 34.74 -6.56 -2.49
C LYS A 5 33.46 -6.08 -3.18
N SER A 6 33.05 -4.85 -2.90
CA SER A 6 31.92 -4.25 -3.60
C SER A 6 32.28 -4.12 -5.08
N GLU A 7 31.55 -4.82 -5.93
CA GLU A 7 31.73 -4.75 -7.37
C GLU A 7 30.69 -3.81 -7.97
N ILE A 8 31.15 -2.88 -8.80
CA ILE A 8 30.29 -2.04 -9.62
C ILE A 8 30.06 -2.79 -10.93
N ILE A 9 28.82 -3.20 -11.16
CA ILE A 9 28.36 -3.90 -12.35
C ILE A 9 27.82 -2.85 -13.32
N ASP A 10 28.38 -2.79 -14.53
CA ASP A 10 27.89 -1.93 -15.60
C ASP A 10 26.76 -2.63 -16.36
N LEU A 11 25.56 -2.04 -16.34
CA LEU A 11 24.37 -2.58 -17.01
C LEU A 11 24.08 -1.83 -18.33
N GLY A 12 25.09 -1.19 -18.91
CA GLY A 12 24.97 -0.43 -20.16
C GLY A 12 24.10 0.81 -19.98
N GLU A 13 23.11 1.00 -20.86
CA GLU A 13 22.24 2.19 -20.84
C GLU A 13 21.45 2.36 -19.53
N ARG A 14 21.19 1.26 -18.82
CA ARG A 14 20.50 1.30 -17.51
C ARG A 14 21.36 1.96 -16.43
N GLY A 15 22.69 1.96 -16.59
CA GLY A 15 23.67 2.56 -15.70
C GLY A 15 24.39 1.54 -14.81
N LYS A 16 25.02 2.05 -13.74
CA LYS A 16 25.89 1.24 -12.86
C LYS A 16 25.16 0.82 -11.58
N TYR A 17 25.25 -0.46 -11.26
CA TYR A 17 24.73 -1.08 -10.04
C TYR A 17 25.88 -1.47 -9.11
N ASN A 18 25.75 -1.21 -7.81
CA ASN A 18 26.71 -1.68 -6.81
C ASN A 18 26.17 -2.94 -6.13
N SER A 19 26.85 -4.08 -6.32
CA SER A 19 26.49 -5.37 -5.74
C SER A 19 26.44 -5.40 -4.21
N SER A 20 27.11 -4.45 -3.55
CA SER A 20 27.05 -4.28 -2.09
C SER A 20 25.79 -3.58 -1.58
N ASN A 21 24.97 -2.99 -2.47
CA ASN A 21 23.68 -2.42 -2.08
C ASN A 21 22.78 -3.54 -1.55
N LYS A 22 22.42 -3.45 -0.28
CA LYS A 22 21.63 -4.49 0.41
C LYS A 22 20.13 -4.33 0.20
N LEU A 23 19.65 -3.13 -0.14
CA LEU A 23 18.22 -2.82 -0.19
C LEU A 23 17.59 -3.24 -1.52
N ASN A 24 18.28 -3.01 -2.63
CA ASN A 24 17.72 -3.25 -3.96
C ASN A 24 18.79 -3.53 -5.02
N ALA A 25 18.32 -3.76 -6.25
CA ALA A 25 19.14 -3.98 -7.44
C ALA A 25 19.04 -2.78 -8.42
N LEU A 26 18.93 -1.55 -7.88
CA LEU A 26 18.78 -0.33 -8.68
C LEU A 26 20.12 0.34 -8.98
N THR A 27 20.21 0.98 -10.14
CA THR A 27 21.36 1.83 -10.48
C THR A 27 21.30 3.17 -9.73
N GLY A 28 22.41 3.89 -9.68
CA GLY A 28 22.44 5.22 -9.04
C GLY A 28 21.42 6.20 -9.63
N LYS A 29 21.18 6.13 -10.94
CA LYS A 29 20.18 6.96 -11.64
C LYS A 29 18.76 6.62 -11.20
N GLU A 30 18.44 5.34 -11.12
CA GLU A 30 17.13 4.85 -10.64
C GLU A 30 16.90 5.25 -9.18
N TRP A 31 17.94 5.13 -8.34
CA TRP A 31 17.89 5.53 -6.93
C TRP A 31 17.58 7.02 -6.77
N ILE A 32 18.33 7.89 -7.47
CA ILE A 32 18.15 9.34 -7.41
C ILE A 32 16.75 9.74 -7.91
N LYS A 33 16.25 9.07 -8.95
CA LYS A 33 14.89 9.31 -9.44
C LYS A 33 13.85 9.00 -8.37
N PHE A 34 13.97 7.85 -7.70
CA PHE A 34 13.03 7.45 -6.65
C PHE A 34 13.13 8.34 -5.41
N SER A 35 14.29 8.93 -5.09
CA SER A 35 14.43 9.79 -3.91
C SER A 35 13.72 11.15 -4.01
N LYS A 36 13.11 11.48 -5.14
CA LYS A 36 12.33 12.72 -5.29
C LYS A 36 11.10 12.69 -4.38
N SER A 37 10.92 13.70 -3.52
CA SER A 37 9.82 13.74 -2.53
C SER A 37 8.41 13.83 -3.14
N TRP A 38 8.29 14.12 -4.43
CA TRP A 38 7.03 14.08 -5.16
C TRP A 38 7.23 13.51 -6.56
N PHE A 39 6.18 12.90 -7.10
CA PHE A 39 6.20 12.31 -8.43
C PHE A 39 4.81 12.30 -9.06
N ILE A 40 4.77 12.22 -10.39
CA ILE A 40 3.55 11.95 -11.16
C ILE A 40 3.69 10.53 -11.69
N HIS A 41 2.69 9.70 -11.44
CA HIS A 41 2.62 8.35 -12.01
C HIS A 41 1.35 8.22 -12.83
N LYS A 42 1.50 8.01 -14.13
CA LYS A 42 0.41 7.82 -15.08
C LYS A 42 0.35 6.34 -15.45
N PRO A 43 -0.57 5.55 -14.87
CA PRO A 43 -0.67 4.16 -15.24
C PRO A 43 -1.08 4.00 -16.71
N PRO A 44 -0.64 2.93 -17.39
CA PRO A 44 -1.07 2.66 -18.75
C PRO A 44 -2.60 2.54 -18.80
N ARG A 45 -3.20 2.92 -19.94
CA ARG A 45 -4.65 2.80 -20.14
C ARG A 45 -5.07 1.34 -19.96
N ARG A 46 -6.03 1.09 -19.05
CA ARG A 46 -6.58 -0.25 -18.78
C ARG A 46 -7.25 -0.82 -20.03
N LYS A 47 -7.13 -2.13 -20.26
CA LYS A 47 -7.81 -2.82 -21.36
C LYS A 47 -9.31 -2.93 -21.04
N LYS A 48 -10.19 -2.82 -22.05
CA LYS A 48 -11.67 -2.82 -21.89
C LYS A 48 -12.25 -4.05 -21.18
N ASN A 49 -11.50 -5.15 -21.09
CA ASN A 49 -11.96 -6.43 -20.53
C ASN A 49 -11.51 -6.66 -19.07
N GLU A 50 -10.82 -5.72 -18.44
CA GLU A 50 -10.51 -5.81 -17.01
C GLU A 50 -11.72 -5.35 -16.20
N VAL A 51 -12.21 -6.23 -15.31
CA VAL A 51 -13.33 -5.97 -14.41
C VAL A 51 -13.11 -4.64 -13.68
N LEU A 52 -14.13 -3.78 -13.74
CA LEU A 52 -14.12 -2.44 -13.16
C LEU A 52 -14.04 -2.55 -11.63
N HIS A 53 -12.82 -2.49 -11.08
CA HIS A 53 -12.64 -2.42 -9.64
C HIS A 53 -12.41 -0.98 -9.18
N PRO A 54 -13.31 -0.46 -8.34
CA PRO A 54 -13.16 0.88 -7.82
C PRO A 54 -11.99 0.94 -6.84
N ALA A 55 -11.03 1.83 -7.11
CA ALA A 55 -9.93 2.25 -6.22
C ALA A 55 -8.76 1.27 -5.99
N LYS A 56 -8.34 0.55 -7.03
CA LYS A 56 -7.00 -0.06 -7.03
C LYS A 56 -5.92 0.99 -7.30
N PHE A 57 -4.87 1.07 -6.48
CA PHE A 57 -3.64 1.77 -6.89
C PHE A 57 -2.93 0.94 -7.99
N PRO A 58 -2.30 1.58 -9.00
CA PRO A 58 -1.80 0.86 -10.17
C PRO A 58 -0.66 -0.10 -9.84
N GLU A 59 -0.64 -1.28 -10.44
CA GLU A 59 0.42 -2.29 -10.26
C GLU A 59 1.80 -1.71 -10.56
N SER A 60 1.91 -0.87 -11.61
CA SER A 60 3.15 -0.20 -11.97
C SER A 60 3.63 0.80 -10.92
N LEU A 61 2.72 1.44 -10.17
CA LEU A 61 3.10 2.29 -9.05
C LEU A 61 3.74 1.45 -7.95
N VAL A 62 3.09 0.34 -7.59
CA VAL A 62 3.58 -0.57 -6.55
C VAL A 62 4.93 -1.17 -6.91
N ALA A 63 5.09 -1.52 -8.18
CA ALA A 63 6.32 -2.08 -8.71
C ALA A 63 7.53 -1.16 -8.47
N GLU A 64 7.36 0.16 -8.53
CA GLU A 64 8.45 1.11 -8.21
C GLU A 64 8.87 1.01 -6.74
N PHE A 65 7.91 0.96 -5.81
CA PHE A 65 8.18 0.81 -4.38
C PHE A 65 8.76 -0.57 -4.04
N ILE A 66 8.19 -1.66 -4.58
CA ILE A 66 8.74 -3.01 -4.39
C ILE A 66 10.17 -3.07 -4.90
N SER A 67 10.43 -2.56 -6.10
CA SER A 67 11.78 -2.56 -6.68
C SER A 67 12.79 -1.76 -5.85
N PHE A 68 12.34 -0.68 -5.20
CA PHE A 68 13.19 0.15 -4.35
C PHE A 68 13.44 -0.46 -2.97
N PHE A 69 12.46 -1.11 -2.35
CA PHE A 69 12.57 -1.62 -0.98
C PHE A 69 12.88 -3.12 -0.88
N THR A 70 13.05 -3.81 -2.01
CA THR A 70 13.34 -5.25 -2.04
C THR A 70 14.30 -5.65 -3.15
N LYS A 71 14.90 -6.83 -3.00
CA LYS A 71 15.53 -7.61 -4.05
C LYS A 71 14.62 -8.75 -4.53
N GLU A 72 15.03 -9.39 -5.61
CA GLU A 72 14.41 -10.62 -6.08
C GLU A 72 14.41 -11.68 -4.96
N ASN A 73 13.35 -12.49 -4.91
CA ASN A 73 13.07 -13.50 -3.88
C ASN A 73 12.76 -12.99 -2.46
N ASP A 74 12.87 -11.69 -2.19
CA ASP A 74 12.40 -11.11 -0.93
C ASP A 74 10.87 -11.27 -0.77
N TRP A 75 10.40 -11.12 0.46
CA TRP A 75 8.99 -11.27 0.81
C TRP A 75 8.29 -9.92 0.98
N VAL A 76 7.22 -9.72 0.19
CA VAL A 76 6.35 -8.54 0.25
C VAL A 76 5.04 -8.89 0.95
N PHE A 77 4.48 -7.95 1.71
CA PHE A 77 3.20 -8.11 2.38
C PHE A 77 2.22 -6.98 2.11
N ASP A 78 0.93 -7.33 2.00
CA ASP A 78 -0.17 -6.37 1.90
C ASP A 78 -1.33 -6.76 2.85
N PRO A 79 -1.51 -6.07 4.00
CA PRO A 79 -2.60 -6.36 4.93
C PRO A 79 -3.98 -5.90 4.45
N PHE A 80 -4.10 -5.18 3.32
CA PHE A 80 -5.37 -4.75 2.74
C PHE A 80 -5.34 -4.92 1.22
N LEU A 81 -5.28 -6.19 0.79
CA LEU A 81 -4.88 -6.59 -0.56
C LEU A 81 -5.80 -6.06 -1.68
N GLY A 82 -7.09 -5.89 -1.41
CA GLY A 82 -8.11 -5.56 -2.40
C GLY A 82 -8.07 -6.56 -3.55
N THR A 83 -7.92 -6.04 -4.76
CA THR A 83 -7.94 -6.86 -6.00
C THR A 83 -6.54 -7.31 -6.45
N GLY A 84 -5.56 -7.33 -5.54
CA GLY A 84 -4.29 -8.03 -5.76
C GLY A 84 -3.17 -7.24 -6.43
N SER A 85 -3.14 -5.91 -6.37
CA SER A 85 -2.09 -5.09 -7.04
C SER A 85 -0.70 -5.43 -6.57
N THR A 86 -0.54 -5.51 -5.25
CA THR A 86 0.75 -5.78 -4.63
C THR A 86 1.26 -7.17 -4.99
N LEU A 87 0.38 -8.18 -4.99
CA LEU A 87 0.74 -9.57 -5.26
C LEU A 87 1.13 -9.77 -6.73
N VAL A 88 0.37 -9.20 -7.66
CA VAL A 88 0.69 -9.23 -9.09
C VAL A 88 2.01 -8.52 -9.38
N ALA A 89 2.21 -7.31 -8.84
CA ALA A 89 3.45 -6.56 -9.03
C ALA A 89 4.67 -7.31 -8.44
N SER A 90 4.53 -7.90 -7.25
CA SER A 90 5.57 -8.73 -6.64
C SER A 90 5.94 -9.93 -7.51
N GLY A 91 4.95 -10.69 -7.98
CA GLY A 91 5.16 -11.85 -8.83
C GLY A 91 5.84 -11.49 -10.16
N THR A 92 5.40 -10.42 -10.82
CA THR A 92 6.04 -9.90 -12.05
C THR A 92 7.49 -9.49 -11.83
N LEU A 93 7.82 -9.02 -10.63
CA LEU A 93 9.18 -8.63 -10.25
C LEU A 93 10.01 -9.79 -9.68
N GLY A 94 9.50 -11.03 -9.62
CA GLY A 94 10.24 -12.16 -9.06
C GLY A 94 10.37 -12.13 -7.52
N ARG A 95 9.43 -11.52 -6.81
CA ARG A 95 9.36 -11.51 -5.34
C ARG A 95 8.33 -12.52 -4.85
N ASN A 96 8.49 -12.99 -3.63
CA ASN A 96 7.43 -13.72 -2.94
C ASN A 96 6.46 -12.72 -2.30
N ALA A 97 5.18 -13.05 -2.20
CA ALA A 97 4.21 -12.14 -1.61
C ALA A 97 3.05 -12.85 -0.92
N VAL A 98 2.56 -12.22 0.15
CA VAL A 98 1.34 -12.61 0.85
C VAL A 98 0.44 -11.38 0.96
N GLY A 99 -0.86 -11.54 0.80
CA GLY A 99 -1.81 -10.46 1.02
C GLY A 99 -3.07 -10.96 1.71
N VAL A 100 -3.65 -10.14 2.58
CA VAL A 100 -4.89 -10.44 3.31
C VAL A 100 -5.99 -9.53 2.79
N GLU A 101 -7.13 -10.12 2.43
CA GLU A 101 -8.33 -9.40 2.01
C GLU A 101 -9.54 -9.87 2.81
N LEU A 102 -10.31 -8.93 3.34
CA LEU A 102 -11.51 -9.22 4.13
C LEU A 102 -12.70 -9.62 3.25
N SER A 103 -12.86 -8.96 2.10
CA SER A 103 -13.97 -9.20 1.19
C SER A 103 -13.71 -10.45 0.37
N GLU A 104 -14.50 -11.50 0.59
CA GLU A 104 -14.47 -12.72 -0.23
C GLU A 104 -14.53 -12.42 -1.73
N TYR A 105 -15.35 -11.44 -2.13
CA TYR A 105 -15.46 -11.01 -3.52
C TYR A 105 -14.11 -10.50 -4.07
N TYR A 106 -13.46 -9.54 -3.39
CA TYR A 106 -12.17 -9.00 -3.85
C TYR A 106 -11.04 -10.03 -3.73
N TYR A 107 -11.10 -10.90 -2.73
CA TYR A 107 -10.19 -12.04 -2.59
C TYR A 107 -10.27 -12.96 -3.80
N GLN A 108 -11.46 -13.36 -4.25
CA GLN A 108 -11.63 -14.24 -5.41
C GLN A 108 -11.08 -13.59 -6.68
N ILE A 109 -11.32 -12.30 -6.89
CA ILE A 109 -10.71 -11.54 -7.99
C ILE A 109 -9.19 -11.57 -7.92
N ALA A 110 -8.61 -11.30 -6.75
CA ALA A 110 -7.15 -11.33 -6.58
C ALA A 110 -6.60 -12.73 -6.87
N LYS A 111 -7.26 -13.78 -6.37
CA LYS A 111 -6.91 -15.19 -6.58
C LYS A 111 -6.94 -15.55 -8.07
N GLU A 112 -8.02 -15.26 -8.79
CA GLU A 112 -8.12 -15.54 -10.22
C GLU A 112 -7.02 -14.83 -11.04
N ARG A 113 -6.62 -13.62 -10.64
CA ARG A 113 -5.55 -12.89 -11.32
C ARG A 113 -4.18 -13.52 -11.09
N ILE A 114 -3.95 -14.02 -9.89
CA ILE A 114 -2.70 -14.68 -9.49
C ILE A 114 -2.61 -16.04 -10.18
N ASP A 115 -3.69 -16.83 -10.16
CA ASP A 115 -3.78 -18.14 -10.81
C ASP A 115 -3.52 -18.03 -12.33
N ARG A 116 -4.08 -17.00 -12.99
CA ARG A 116 -3.88 -16.74 -14.42
C ARG A 116 -2.47 -16.31 -14.81
N ALA A 117 -1.69 -15.79 -13.87
CA ALA A 117 -0.37 -15.23 -14.16
C ALA A 117 0.77 -16.25 -14.04
N GLU A 118 0.50 -17.44 -13.51
CA GLU A 118 1.43 -18.58 -13.43
C GLU A 118 2.83 -18.20 -12.92
N PHE A 119 2.87 -17.42 -11.84
CA PHE A 119 4.13 -16.98 -11.25
C PHE A 119 4.95 -18.16 -10.70
N THR A 120 6.26 -18.10 -10.88
CA THR A 120 7.21 -19.10 -10.33
C THR A 120 7.46 -18.91 -8.84
N ASN A 121 7.33 -17.67 -8.34
CA ASN A 121 7.46 -17.34 -6.92
C ASN A 121 6.19 -17.67 -6.12
N THR A 122 6.32 -17.72 -4.79
CA THR A 122 5.18 -17.93 -3.90
C THR A 122 4.35 -16.65 -3.80
N ILE A 123 3.16 -16.67 -4.38
CA ILE A 123 2.20 -15.54 -4.37
C ILE A 123 0.88 -16.03 -3.75
N LEU A 124 0.59 -15.58 -2.52
CA LEU A 124 -0.48 -16.12 -1.69
C LEU A 124 -1.50 -15.03 -1.32
N PRO A 125 -2.65 -14.95 -2.02
CA PRO A 125 -3.79 -14.21 -1.51
C PRO A 125 -4.46 -15.03 -0.39
N LEU A 126 -4.85 -14.39 0.69
CA LEU A 126 -5.55 -14.99 1.83
C LEU A 126 -6.86 -14.24 2.08
N CYS A 127 -7.95 -14.97 2.29
CA CYS A 127 -9.20 -14.38 2.76
C CYS A 127 -9.20 -14.32 4.30
N GLY A 128 -9.43 -13.14 4.87
CA GLY A 128 -9.49 -12.96 6.31
C GLY A 128 -9.42 -11.51 6.77
N SER A 129 -9.62 -11.30 8.06
CA SER A 129 -9.62 -9.99 8.69
C SER A 129 -8.22 -9.56 9.13
N SER A 130 -7.82 -8.35 8.75
CA SER A 130 -6.56 -7.74 9.20
C SER A 130 -6.58 -7.36 10.69
N LEU A 131 -7.75 -7.38 11.34
CA LEU A 131 -7.89 -7.27 12.80
C LEU A 131 -7.44 -8.54 13.54
N GLN A 132 -7.32 -9.65 12.82
CA GLN A 132 -6.92 -10.96 13.33
C GLN A 132 -5.71 -11.48 12.54
N LEU A 133 -4.82 -10.56 12.16
CA LEU A 133 -3.80 -10.81 11.15
C LEU A 133 -2.88 -11.98 11.52
N SER A 134 -2.46 -12.04 12.77
CA SER A 134 -1.60 -13.10 13.28
C SER A 134 -2.27 -14.49 13.20
N GLU A 135 -3.58 -14.59 13.37
CA GLU A 135 -4.33 -15.85 13.24
C GLU A 135 -4.47 -16.26 11.77
N VAL A 136 -4.83 -15.31 10.90
CA VAL A 136 -4.91 -15.53 9.45
C VAL A 136 -3.57 -16.04 8.92
N LEU A 137 -2.45 -15.42 9.31
CA LEU A 137 -1.13 -15.84 8.88
C LEU A 137 -0.73 -17.21 9.45
N LYS A 138 -0.98 -17.48 10.74
CA LYS A 138 -0.66 -18.79 11.35
C LYS A 138 -1.44 -19.94 10.72
N LYS A 139 -2.72 -19.72 10.39
CA LYS A 139 -3.58 -20.74 9.78
C LYS A 139 -3.14 -21.13 8.37
N ASN A 140 -2.60 -20.16 7.62
CA ASN A 140 -2.32 -20.33 6.19
C ASN A 140 -0.83 -20.49 5.85
N LEU A 141 0.09 -20.17 6.77
CA LEU A 141 1.52 -20.28 6.55
C LEU A 141 2.13 -21.33 7.50
N SER A 142 2.67 -22.40 6.91
CA SER A 142 3.27 -23.52 7.66
C SER A 142 4.53 -23.14 8.46
N VAL A 143 5.15 -22.01 8.12
CA VAL A 143 6.34 -21.48 8.81
C VAL A 143 6.13 -20.00 9.09
N LYS A 144 6.53 -19.54 10.27
CA LYS A 144 6.53 -18.11 10.60
C LYS A 144 7.36 -17.34 9.58
N LYS A 145 6.70 -16.60 8.71
CA LYS A 145 7.36 -15.72 7.73
C LYS A 145 7.60 -14.34 8.33
N GLN A 146 8.69 -13.74 7.89
CA GLN A 146 8.94 -12.32 8.09
C GLN A 146 9.09 -11.64 6.73
N PHE A 147 8.56 -10.42 6.62
CA PHE A 147 8.48 -9.68 5.37
C PHE A 147 9.55 -8.59 5.31
N ASP A 148 10.20 -8.46 4.16
CA ASP A 148 11.22 -7.45 3.87
C ASP A 148 10.57 -6.07 3.64
N PHE A 149 9.41 -6.08 2.99
CA PHE A 149 8.68 -4.88 2.64
C PHE A 149 7.17 -5.08 2.78
N VAL A 150 6.49 -4.06 3.30
CA VAL A 150 5.04 -3.99 3.37
C VAL A 150 4.59 -2.78 2.56
N ILE A 151 3.61 -2.96 1.68
CA ILE A 151 2.96 -1.84 0.98
C ILE A 151 1.47 -2.08 0.90
N THR A 152 0.70 -1.04 1.18
CA THR A 152 -0.76 -1.15 1.21
C THR A 152 -1.44 0.20 1.04
N SER A 153 -2.75 0.17 0.79
CA SER A 153 -3.63 1.33 0.91
C SER A 153 -4.82 0.94 1.78
N PRO A 154 -4.81 1.25 3.08
CA PRO A 154 -5.86 0.85 3.99
C PRO A 154 -7.17 1.58 3.66
N PRO A 155 -8.33 1.08 4.13
CA PRO A 155 -9.58 1.83 4.09
C PRO A 155 -9.41 3.23 4.68
N TYR A 156 -10.05 4.25 4.09
CA TYR A 156 -10.02 5.61 4.62
C TYR A 156 -11.27 5.86 5.46
N TRP A 157 -11.09 6.48 6.62
CA TRP A 157 -12.19 6.79 7.54
C TRP A 157 -13.33 7.50 6.81
N ASN A 158 -14.53 6.93 6.94
CA ASN A 158 -15.78 7.52 6.49
C ASN A 158 -15.77 8.03 5.03
N GLN A 159 -15.02 7.37 4.13
CA GLN A 159 -14.92 7.82 2.74
C GLN A 159 -16.16 7.47 1.91
N LEU A 160 -17.00 6.55 2.39
CA LEU A 160 -18.15 6.01 1.65
C LEU A 160 -19.48 6.69 1.97
N GLU A 161 -19.67 7.33 3.13
CA GLU A 161 -20.84 8.20 3.37
C GLU A 161 -20.79 9.49 2.52
N ARG A 162 -19.65 9.76 1.87
CA ARG A 162 -19.27 11.10 1.38
C ARG A 162 -19.73 11.51 -0.01
N ASN A 163 -20.39 10.68 -0.83
CA ASN A 163 -20.70 11.14 -2.18
C ASN A 163 -22.02 10.59 -2.71
N SER A 164 -23.13 11.29 -2.47
CA SER A 164 -24.40 11.03 -3.15
C SER A 164 -24.24 11.08 -4.68
N MET A 165 -23.49 12.04 -5.25
CA MET A 165 -23.24 12.10 -6.70
C MET A 165 -22.32 10.99 -7.23
N ARG A 166 -21.25 10.63 -6.51
CA ARG A 166 -20.33 9.56 -6.93
C ARG A 166 -20.95 8.18 -6.69
N GLN A 167 -21.78 8.00 -5.66
CA GLN A 167 -22.60 6.82 -5.46
C GLN A 167 -23.65 6.69 -6.57
N LYS A 168 -24.28 7.80 -6.99
CA LYS A 168 -25.24 7.80 -8.11
C LYS A 168 -24.58 7.38 -9.42
N LYS A 169 -23.44 7.99 -9.79
CA LYS A 169 -22.65 7.60 -10.97
C LYS A 169 -22.10 6.16 -10.88
N ARG A 170 -21.67 5.71 -9.69
CA ARG A 170 -21.23 4.32 -9.47
C ARG A 170 -22.38 3.33 -9.60
N LYS A 171 -23.57 3.67 -9.10
CA LYS A 171 -24.78 2.86 -9.26
C LYS A 171 -25.21 2.79 -10.73
N GLU A 172 -25.04 3.88 -11.48
CA GLU A 172 -25.22 3.93 -12.94
C GLU A 172 -24.16 3.09 -13.70
N ASP A 173 -22.91 3.08 -13.23
CA ASP A 173 -21.79 2.30 -13.79
C ASP A 173 -21.72 0.85 -13.27
N GLY A 174 -22.67 0.38 -12.45
CA GLY A 174 -22.68 -0.98 -11.88
C GLY A 174 -21.57 -1.26 -10.84
N LEU A 175 -20.99 -0.23 -10.24
CA LEU A 175 -19.91 -0.28 -9.26
C LEU A 175 -20.42 -0.19 -7.82
N ASP A 176 -19.80 -0.94 -6.90
CA ASP A 176 -20.20 -0.98 -5.49
C ASP A 176 -20.22 0.40 -4.81
N THR A 177 -21.31 0.67 -4.09
CA THR A 177 -21.56 1.92 -3.35
C THR A 177 -21.10 1.86 -1.90
N LYS A 178 -20.81 0.67 -1.37
CA LYS A 178 -20.10 0.40 -0.10
C LYS A 178 -19.02 -0.66 -0.36
N TYR A 179 -17.83 -0.54 0.23
CA TYR A 179 -16.78 -1.56 0.08
C TYR A 179 -17.15 -2.86 0.79
N SER A 180 -17.83 -2.77 1.95
CA SER A 180 -18.33 -3.91 2.70
C SER A 180 -19.37 -3.48 3.74
N GLU A 181 -20.34 -4.36 4.04
CA GLU A 181 -21.19 -4.22 5.25
C GLU A 181 -20.64 -5.03 6.43
N ASN A 182 -19.45 -5.63 6.27
CA ASN A 182 -18.80 -6.40 7.31
C ASN A 182 -18.40 -5.50 8.49
N ARG A 183 -18.67 -5.97 9.71
CA ARG A 183 -18.32 -5.29 10.97
C ARG A 183 -16.81 -5.22 11.21
N GLU A 184 -16.05 -6.09 10.57
CA GLU A 184 -14.58 -6.11 10.61
C GLU A 184 -13.94 -5.14 9.61
N ASP A 185 -14.72 -4.53 8.71
CA ASP A 185 -14.21 -3.47 7.85
C ASP A 185 -14.04 -2.19 8.68
N ILE A 186 -12.77 -1.86 8.98
CA ILE A 186 -12.44 -0.68 9.77
C ILE A 186 -12.93 0.62 9.12
N GLY A 187 -13.17 0.64 7.80
CA GLY A 187 -13.76 1.79 7.11
C GLY A 187 -15.17 2.16 7.61
N ASN A 188 -15.85 1.24 8.29
CA ASN A 188 -17.18 1.42 8.88
C ASN A 188 -17.15 1.96 10.32
N ILE A 189 -15.97 2.18 10.92
CA ILE A 189 -15.86 2.70 12.29
C ILE A 189 -16.35 4.17 12.33
N PRO A 190 -17.38 4.51 13.14
CA PRO A 190 -17.96 5.85 13.14
C PRO A 190 -17.02 6.93 13.69
N GLY A 191 -16.29 6.64 14.77
CA GLY A 191 -15.36 7.57 15.42
C GLY A 191 -14.02 7.67 14.68
N TYR A 192 -13.51 8.88 14.47
CA TYR A 192 -12.24 9.07 13.76
C TYR A 192 -11.04 8.58 14.61
N GLU A 193 -11.08 8.87 15.90
CA GLU A 193 -10.04 8.47 16.85
C GLU A 193 -10.05 6.95 17.07
N ASP A 194 -11.23 6.34 17.19
CA ASP A 194 -11.39 4.88 17.28
C ASP A 194 -10.90 4.19 16.01
N PHE A 195 -11.17 4.78 14.84
CA PHE A 195 -10.65 4.31 13.57
C PHE A 195 -9.13 4.35 13.55
N LEU A 196 -8.52 5.46 13.95
CA LEU A 196 -7.06 5.63 13.97
C LEU A 196 -6.39 4.63 14.91
N GLU A 197 -6.93 4.44 16.12
CA GLU A 197 -6.38 3.46 17.07
C GLU A 197 -6.54 2.03 16.55
N THR A 198 -7.68 1.70 15.96
CA THR A 198 -7.90 0.37 15.37
C THR A 198 -6.93 0.12 14.21
N GLN A 199 -6.75 1.10 13.32
CA GLN A 199 -5.77 1.03 12.25
C GLN A 199 -4.35 0.86 12.81
N ALA A 200 -3.97 1.61 13.84
CA ALA A 200 -2.66 1.50 14.47
C ALA A 200 -2.40 0.10 15.06
N LYS A 201 -3.40 -0.53 15.70
CA LYS A 201 -3.30 -1.91 16.19
C LYS A 201 -3.07 -2.94 15.09
N ILE A 202 -3.69 -2.77 13.92
CA ILE A 202 -3.38 -3.62 12.76
C ILE A 202 -1.91 -3.44 12.37
N PHE A 203 -1.40 -2.21 12.34
CA PHE A 203 0.00 -1.96 12.03
C PHE A 203 0.99 -2.41 13.12
N ASP A 204 0.54 -2.63 14.36
CA ASP A 204 1.30 -3.32 15.41
C ASP A 204 1.47 -4.82 15.11
N GLU A 205 0.46 -5.46 14.52
CA GLU A 205 0.57 -6.84 14.03
C GLU A 205 1.49 -6.91 12.80
N VAL A 206 1.35 -5.96 11.87
CA VAL A 206 2.25 -5.81 10.71
C VAL A 206 3.71 -5.63 11.17
N PHE A 207 3.96 -4.80 12.18
CA PHE A 207 5.29 -4.61 12.77
C PHE A 207 5.89 -5.93 13.27
N SER A 208 5.04 -6.79 13.84
CA SER A 208 5.45 -8.07 14.44
C SER A 208 5.88 -9.10 13.40
N VAL A 209 5.40 -8.98 12.16
CA VAL A 209 5.76 -9.85 11.02
C VAL A 209 6.73 -9.19 10.04
N THR A 210 7.07 -7.91 10.22
CA THR A 210 8.10 -7.23 9.41
C THR A 210 9.50 -7.54 9.96
N LYS A 211 10.47 -7.77 9.07
CA LYS A 211 11.88 -7.96 9.45
C LYS A 211 12.45 -6.71 10.11
N GLU A 212 13.45 -6.89 10.96
CA GLU A 212 14.28 -5.76 11.40
C GLU A 212 14.90 -5.05 10.20
N ASN A 213 14.85 -3.73 10.19
CA ASN A 213 15.21 -2.88 9.05
C ASN A 213 14.31 -2.99 7.81
N GLY A 214 13.21 -3.76 7.90
CA GLY A 214 12.18 -3.81 6.88
C GLY A 214 11.39 -2.51 6.79
N TYR A 215 10.85 -2.25 5.61
CA TYR A 215 10.13 -1.01 5.30
C TYR A 215 8.62 -1.23 5.21
N LEU A 216 7.86 -0.20 5.52
CA LEU A 216 6.42 -0.11 5.33
C LEU A 216 6.09 1.13 4.53
N THR A 217 5.30 1.00 3.46
CA THR A 217 4.70 2.13 2.74
C THR A 217 3.19 2.09 2.88
N ILE A 218 2.60 3.17 3.41
CA ILE A 218 1.15 3.35 3.47
C ILE A 218 0.77 4.41 2.45
N ILE A 219 -0.03 4.02 1.46
CA ILE A 219 -0.64 4.96 0.51
C ILE A 219 -1.98 5.40 1.08
N THR A 220 -2.08 6.68 1.44
CA THR A 220 -3.28 7.24 2.07
C THR A 220 -3.55 8.67 1.61
N ASN A 221 -4.66 9.23 2.04
CA ASN A 221 -5.01 10.61 1.78
C ASN A 221 -5.72 11.22 2.98
N ASN A 222 -5.74 12.55 3.06
CA ASN A 222 -6.56 13.23 4.05
C ASN A 222 -8.06 12.94 3.81
N VAL A 223 -8.89 13.20 4.80
CA VAL A 223 -10.35 13.02 4.69
C VAL A 223 -11.00 14.37 4.96
N TYR A 224 -12.15 14.62 4.36
CA TYR A 224 -12.91 15.84 4.64
C TYR A 224 -14.33 15.42 4.97
N TYR A 225 -14.82 15.76 6.16
CA TYR A 225 -16.12 15.32 6.63
C TYR A 225 -16.81 16.47 7.37
N LYS A 226 -18.09 16.70 7.06
CA LYS A 226 -18.93 17.76 7.65
C LYS A 226 -18.21 19.12 7.79
N GLY A 227 -17.59 19.61 6.71
CA GLY A 227 -16.94 20.92 6.69
C GLY A 227 -15.51 20.95 7.26
N LYS A 228 -15.00 19.83 7.78
CA LYS A 228 -13.69 19.74 8.44
C LYS A 228 -12.73 18.85 7.67
N LEU A 229 -11.48 19.30 7.51
CA LEU A 229 -10.38 18.45 7.06
C LEU A 229 -9.84 17.64 8.24
N PHE A 230 -9.74 16.33 8.04
CA PHE A 230 -9.07 15.38 8.90
C PHE A 230 -7.74 15.02 8.23
N PRO A 231 -6.60 15.36 8.84
CA PRO A 231 -5.28 15.13 8.26
C PRO A 231 -4.84 13.66 8.41
N LEU A 232 -5.68 12.73 7.94
CA LEU A 232 -5.53 11.27 8.10
C LEU A 232 -4.12 10.78 7.77
N ALA A 233 -3.47 11.30 6.73
CA ALA A 233 -2.10 10.89 6.43
C ALA A 233 -1.13 11.16 7.60
N PHE A 234 -1.19 12.36 8.17
CA PHE A 234 -0.33 12.75 9.27
C PHE A 234 -0.75 12.12 10.60
N ASP A 235 -2.06 11.99 10.84
CA ASP A 235 -2.56 11.34 12.05
C ASP A 235 -2.18 9.85 12.08
N THR A 236 -2.31 9.14 10.95
CA THR A 236 -1.79 7.77 10.80
C THR A 236 -0.28 7.73 11.06
N ALA A 237 0.49 8.66 10.49
CA ALA A 237 1.93 8.70 10.71
C ALA A 237 2.30 8.88 12.18
N ILE A 238 1.65 9.81 12.87
CA ILE A 238 1.88 10.07 14.29
C ILE A 238 1.47 8.85 15.13
N ALA A 239 0.31 8.26 14.86
CA ALA A 239 -0.19 7.09 15.58
C ALA A 239 0.81 5.92 15.53
N LEU A 240 1.37 5.63 14.36
CA LEU A 240 2.33 4.52 14.16
C LEU A 240 3.69 4.76 14.83
N THR A 241 4.09 6.02 15.08
CA THR A 241 5.33 6.32 15.79
C THR A 241 5.20 6.26 17.32
N LYS A 242 3.98 6.19 17.85
CA LYS A 242 3.67 6.21 19.29
C LYS A 242 3.08 4.88 19.78
N ARG A 243 3.76 3.76 19.48
CA ARG A 243 3.32 2.38 19.80
C ARG A 243 4.24 1.62 20.76
N GLY A 244 5.07 2.33 21.53
CA GLY A 244 5.99 1.74 22.50
C GLY A 244 7.00 0.80 21.84
N ASN A 245 6.98 -0.50 22.20
CA ASN A 245 7.91 -1.48 21.64
C ASN A 245 7.69 -1.82 20.15
N LYS A 246 6.56 -1.38 19.58
CA LYS A 246 6.18 -1.58 18.17
C LYS A 246 6.14 -0.26 17.38
N SER A 247 6.74 0.81 17.92
CA SER A 247 6.82 2.09 17.22
C SER A 247 7.57 1.95 15.90
N TRP A 248 6.91 2.33 14.82
CA TRP A 248 7.55 2.54 13.53
C TRP A 248 8.37 3.82 13.55
N THR A 249 9.47 3.85 12.81
CA THR A 249 10.20 5.11 12.55
C THR A 249 9.74 5.66 11.21
N LEU A 250 9.08 6.81 11.20
CA LEU A 250 8.78 7.54 9.96
C LEU A 250 10.09 8.01 9.33
N LYS A 251 10.30 7.69 8.06
CA LYS A 251 11.51 8.01 7.30
C LYS A 251 11.31 9.10 6.27
N ASP A 252 10.16 9.12 5.63
CA ASP A 252 9.84 10.06 4.56
C ASP A 252 8.33 10.07 4.29
N GLU A 253 7.86 11.12 3.64
CA GLU A 253 6.54 11.19 3.04
C GLU A 253 6.66 11.64 1.59
N LYS A 254 6.25 10.77 0.66
CA LYS A 254 6.23 11.12 -0.77
C LYS A 254 4.85 11.59 -1.19
N VAL A 255 4.79 12.53 -2.12
CA VAL A 255 3.54 13.02 -2.70
C VAL A 255 3.35 12.47 -4.11
N TRP A 256 2.37 11.57 -4.27
CA TRP A 256 1.93 11.11 -5.59
C TRP A 256 0.91 12.11 -6.14
N LEU A 257 1.33 12.89 -7.14
CA LEU A 257 0.50 13.85 -7.85
C LEU A 257 -0.32 13.16 -8.95
N GLN A 258 -1.57 13.56 -9.05
CA GLN A 258 -2.59 13.06 -9.99
C GLN A 258 -3.12 14.25 -10.79
N ASP A 259 -2.29 14.73 -11.71
CA ASP A 259 -2.53 15.87 -12.60
C ASP A 259 -3.54 15.58 -13.72
N ASP A 260 -4.03 14.34 -13.78
CA ASP A 260 -5.00 13.82 -14.73
C ASP A 260 -6.45 13.85 -14.21
N LYS A 261 -6.65 14.14 -12.92
CA LYS A 261 -7.98 14.30 -12.34
C LYS A 261 -8.61 15.63 -12.80
N PRO A 262 -9.91 15.64 -13.13
CA PRO A 262 -10.60 16.86 -13.51
C PRO A 262 -10.80 17.78 -12.29
N LEU A 263 -10.61 19.08 -12.50
CA LEU A 263 -10.98 20.10 -11.53
C LEU A 263 -12.49 20.28 -11.49
N ILE A 264 -13.04 20.33 -10.29
CA ILE A 264 -14.47 20.56 -10.05
C ILE A 264 -14.63 21.88 -9.32
N ALA A 265 -15.63 22.67 -9.72
CA ALA A 265 -16.04 23.89 -9.05
C ALA A 265 -16.66 23.59 -7.67
N LEU A 266 -15.83 23.35 -6.65
CA LEU A 266 -16.26 23.05 -5.29
C LEU A 266 -16.34 24.32 -4.45
N GLY A 267 -17.43 24.47 -3.69
CA GLY A 267 -17.55 25.54 -2.68
C GLY A 267 -17.82 26.94 -3.22
N ILE A 268 -18.02 27.11 -4.53
CA ILE A 268 -18.36 28.40 -5.15
C ILE A 268 -19.58 29.01 -4.44
N ASN A 269 -19.48 30.30 -4.09
CA ASN A 269 -20.50 31.08 -3.38
C ASN A 269 -20.90 30.53 -2.00
N SER A 270 -20.11 29.65 -1.38
CA SER A 270 -20.44 29.05 -0.09
C SER A 270 -19.26 28.92 0.87
N ALA A 271 -18.22 28.14 0.52
CA ALA A 271 -17.13 27.80 1.44
C ALA A 271 -15.85 27.38 0.71
N TRP A 272 -14.71 27.40 1.40
CA TRP A 272 -13.46 26.82 0.86
C TRP A 272 -13.54 25.29 0.81
N VAL A 273 -13.39 24.73 -0.39
CA VAL A 273 -13.28 23.29 -0.60
C VAL A 273 -12.18 23.02 -1.63
N SER A 274 -11.14 22.29 -1.24
CA SER A 274 -9.99 22.04 -2.12
C SER A 274 -10.21 20.88 -3.08
N ASN A 275 -9.71 21.06 -4.30
CA ASN A 275 -9.55 20.02 -5.30
C ASN A 275 -8.33 19.16 -4.95
N ARG A 276 -8.51 18.01 -4.31
CA ARG A 276 -7.37 17.16 -3.90
C ARG A 276 -6.89 16.24 -5.02
N HIS A 277 -5.71 16.56 -5.53
CA HIS A 277 -5.08 15.95 -6.70
C HIS A 277 -3.80 15.19 -6.35
N HIS A 278 -3.71 14.70 -5.10
CA HIS A 278 -2.57 13.92 -4.67
C HIS A 278 -2.95 12.87 -3.63
N GLN A 279 -2.03 11.93 -3.42
CA GLN A 279 -2.01 10.99 -2.30
C GLN A 279 -0.65 11.06 -1.61
N TYR A 280 -0.61 10.65 -0.35
CA TYR A 280 0.62 10.52 0.41
C TYR A 280 1.07 9.07 0.40
N CYS A 281 2.36 8.86 0.18
CA CYS A 281 3.03 7.57 0.39
C CYS A 281 3.92 7.74 1.62
N LEU A 282 3.41 7.34 2.78
CA LEU A 282 4.13 7.43 4.04
C LEU A 282 5.11 6.26 4.14
N ILE A 283 6.39 6.55 4.36
CA ILE A 283 7.44 5.54 4.39
C ILE A 283 7.96 5.41 5.81
N PHE A 284 7.86 4.21 6.36
CA PHE A 284 8.36 3.84 7.67
C PHE A 284 9.42 2.76 7.56
N ARG A 285 10.22 2.64 8.61
CA ARG A 285 11.13 1.52 8.82
C ARG A 285 10.98 0.98 10.23
N LYS A 286 11.04 -0.33 10.35
CA LYS A 286 11.22 -1.01 11.62
C LYS A 286 12.69 -0.94 12.01
N GLU A 287 13.03 -0.09 12.97
CA GLU A 287 14.40 0.03 13.44
C GLU A 287 14.75 -1.09 14.41
N LYS A 288 15.99 -1.56 14.30
CA LYS A 288 16.54 -2.48 15.29
C LYS A 288 16.60 -1.75 16.63
N LYS A 289 16.05 -2.36 17.67
CA LYS A 289 16.28 -1.86 19.02
C LYS A 289 17.76 -1.99 19.34
N ASN A 290 18.39 -0.88 19.72
CA ASN A 290 19.67 -0.94 20.40
C ASN A 290 19.39 -1.59 21.75
N GLU A 291 19.86 -2.84 21.93
CA GLU A 291 20.02 -3.45 23.25
C GLU A 291 21.16 -2.76 23.99
#